data_AF-A0A8X6R235-F1
#
_entry.id   AF-A0A8X6R235-F1
#
_cell.length_a   1.000
_cell.length_b   1.000
_cell.length_c   1.000
_cell.angle_alpha   90.00
_cell.angle_beta   90.00
_cell.angle_gamma   90.00
#
_symmetry.space_group_name_H-M   'P 1'
#
loop_
_entity.id
_entity.type
_entity.pdbx_description
1 polymer ?
#
loop_
_entity_poly.entity_id
_entity_poly.type
_entity_poly.pdbx_seq_one_letter_code
_entity_poly.pdbx_strand_id
1 'polypeptide(L)'
;MKSLAGNSISDEIIKSLWLQRLPQQTQAILTISNDTLDKIAEMADKIIAVYSSSEICQVMKVGSLPNSASSSDRNKLDVLQTDIAALTKKFDEFSRNTRSRSKSRGNDRRRSRSNLA
;
A
#
# COMPACT_ATOMS: atom_id res chain seq x y z
N MET A 1 19.81 18.41 11.74
CA MET A 1 20.64 17.54 12.61
C MET A 1 21.73 18.32 13.34
N LYS A 2 22.51 19.17 12.66
CA LYS A 2 23.53 20.01 13.31
C LYS A 2 22.97 20.99 14.36
N SER A 3 21.77 21.55 14.15
CA SER A 3 21.11 22.40 15.17
C SER A 3 20.55 21.63 16.37
N LEU A 4 20.32 20.31 16.25
CA LEU A 4 19.82 19.46 17.35
C LEU A 4 20.97 18.88 18.18
N ALA A 5 22.11 18.64 17.54
CA ALA A 5 23.29 18.04 18.13
C ALA A 5 24.09 19.00 19.03
N GLY A 6 23.90 20.31 18.87
CA GLY A 6 24.84 21.29 19.40
C GLY A 6 26.23 21.11 18.78
N ASN A 7 27.12 22.07 18.96
CA ASN A 7 28.46 22.07 18.36
C ASN A 7 29.41 20.95 18.90
N SER A 8 28.86 19.94 19.59
CA SER A 8 29.54 18.84 20.29
C SER A 8 29.73 17.58 19.46
N ILE A 9 29.03 17.42 18.33
CA ILE A 9 29.16 16.24 17.47
C ILE A 9 30.05 16.58 16.28
N SER A 10 31.10 15.79 16.05
CA SER A 10 32.00 15.97 14.91
C SER A 10 31.28 15.69 13.60
N ASP A 11 31.64 16.44 12.55
CA ASP A 11 31.04 16.31 11.23
C ASP A 11 31.23 14.88 10.65
N GLU A 12 32.28 14.15 11.06
CA GLU A 12 32.52 12.76 10.68
C GLU A 12 31.48 11.78 11.23
N ILE A 13 31.06 11.96 12.49
CA ILE A 13 30.01 11.13 13.10
C ILE A 13 28.68 11.39 12.41
N ILE A 14 28.39 12.66 12.09
CA ILE A 14 27.18 13.02 11.36
C ILE A 14 27.20 12.41 9.97
N LYS A 15 28.34 12.45 9.26
CA LYS A 15 28.53 11.82 7.96
C LYS A 15 28.29 10.31 8.03
N SER A 16 28.88 9.62 9.01
CA SER A 16 28.69 8.17 9.21
C SER A 16 27.22 7.81 9.47
N LEU A 17 26.55 8.54 10.37
CA LEU A 17 25.15 8.32 10.69
C LEU A 17 24.23 8.58 9.50
N TRP A 18 24.53 9.61 8.69
CA TRP A 18 23.77 9.92 7.48
C TRP A 18 23.95 8.86 6.42
N LEU A 19 25.18 8.41 6.18
CA LEU A 19 25.45 7.32 5.25
C LEU A 19 24.66 6.08 5.65
N GLN A 20 24.64 5.70 6.94
CA GLN A 20 23.86 4.56 7.42
C GLN A 20 22.35 4.66 7.15
N ARG A 21 21.80 5.87 7.10
CA ARG A 21 20.35 6.12 6.86
C ARG A 21 19.98 6.27 5.39
N LEU A 22 20.95 6.46 4.49
CA LEU A 22 20.70 6.66 3.06
C LEU A 22 20.67 5.33 2.27
N PRO A 23 19.99 5.27 1.12
CA PRO A 23 20.04 4.11 0.23
C PRO A 23 21.46 3.80 -0.25
N GLN A 24 21.74 2.52 -0.53
CA GLN A 24 23.07 2.04 -0.91
C GLN A 24 23.65 2.75 -2.15
N GLN A 25 22.79 3.15 -3.10
CA GLN A 25 23.21 3.90 -4.29
C GLN A 25 23.77 5.27 -3.92
N THR A 26 23.09 5.98 -3.02
CA THR A 26 23.54 7.29 -2.52
C THR A 26 24.81 7.15 -1.68
N GLN A 27 24.90 6.11 -0.83
CA GLN A 27 26.10 5.84 -0.05
C GLN A 27 27.33 5.63 -0.93
N ALA A 28 27.23 4.81 -1.98
CA ALA A 28 28.36 4.50 -2.85
C ALA A 28 28.95 5.76 -3.51
N ILE A 29 28.09 6.69 -3.92
CA ILE A 29 28.51 7.96 -4.54
C ILE A 29 29.13 8.88 -3.48
N LEU A 30 28.48 9.03 -2.32
CA LEU A 30 28.94 9.93 -1.27
C LEU A 30 30.23 9.45 -0.57
N THR A 31 30.48 8.14 -0.53
CA THR A 31 31.69 7.57 0.11
C THR A 31 32.96 7.97 -0.65
N ILE A 32 32.87 8.16 -1.96
CA ILE A 32 33.98 8.62 -2.81
C ILE A 32 34.23 10.12 -2.60
N SER A 33 33.20 10.88 -2.22
CA SER A 33 33.30 12.33 -2.00
C SER A 33 33.88 12.66 -0.62
N ASN A 34 34.96 13.45 -0.61
CA ASN A 34 35.65 13.90 0.60
C ASN A 34 35.42 15.39 0.92
N ASP A 35 34.25 15.89 0.51
CA ASP A 35 33.84 17.28 0.68
C ASP A 35 33.36 17.60 2.11
N THR A 36 33.07 18.88 2.35
CA THR A 36 32.44 19.36 3.59
C THR A 36 31.04 18.77 3.77
N LEU A 37 30.60 18.65 5.03
CA LEU A 37 29.30 18.05 5.36
C LEU A 37 28.13 18.74 4.63
N ASP A 38 28.16 20.06 4.49
CA ASP A 38 27.12 20.82 3.80
C ASP A 38 27.03 20.49 2.30
N LYS A 39 28.18 20.30 1.65
CA LYS A 39 28.23 19.88 0.24
C LYS A 39 27.79 18.42 0.08
N ILE A 40 28.16 17.55 1.01
CA ILE A 40 27.70 16.16 1.04
C ILE A 40 26.17 16.11 1.17
N ALA A 41 25.59 16.98 1.99
CA ALA A 41 24.14 17.11 2.12
C ALA A 41 23.50 17.54 0.80
N GLU A 42 24.02 18.59 0.16
CA GLU A 42 23.50 19.08 -1.12
C GLU A 42 23.62 18.01 -2.23
N MET A 43 24.73 17.26 -2.26
CA MET A 43 24.90 16.14 -3.19
C MET A 43 23.91 15.02 -2.91
N ALA A 44 23.68 14.67 -1.65
CA ALA A 44 22.70 13.65 -1.27
C ALA A 44 21.30 14.03 -1.78
N ASP A 45 20.88 15.28 -1.57
CA ASP A 45 19.57 15.77 -2.03
C ASP A 45 19.45 15.74 -3.55
N LYS A 46 20.50 16.15 -4.28
CA LYS A 46 20.53 16.09 -5.76
C LYS A 46 20.48 14.64 -6.26
N ILE A 47 21.23 13.74 -5.63
CA ILE A 47 21.22 12.31 -5.95
C ILE A 47 19.80 11.76 -5.76
N ILE A 48 19.18 12.01 -4.61
CA ILE A 48 17.82 11.56 -4.33
C ILE A 48 16.84 12.14 -5.36
N ALA A 49 16.94 13.43 -5.71
CA ALA A 49 16.08 14.05 -6.70
C ALA A 49 16.19 13.38 -8.09
N VAL A 50 17.41 13.10 -8.56
CA VAL A 50 17.66 12.42 -9.84
C VAL A 50 17.10 11.00 -9.85
N TYR A 51 17.31 10.25 -8.77
CA TYR A 51 16.81 8.87 -8.67
C TYR A 51 15.30 8.79 -8.40
N SER A 52 14.71 9.81 -7.79
CA SER A 52 13.26 9.93 -7.57
C SER A 52 12.51 10.21 -8.87
N SER A 53 13.12 10.96 -9.81
CA SER A 53 12.49 11.23 -11.11
C SER A 53 12.60 10.08 -12.10
N SER A 54 13.57 9.16 -11.92
CA SER A 54 13.85 8.16 -12.94
C SER A 54 13.37 6.75 -12.64
N GLU A 55 13.62 6.12 -11.48
CA GLU A 55 13.43 4.65 -11.46
C GLU A 55 13.49 3.92 -10.11
N ILE A 56 13.15 4.55 -8.98
CA ILE A 56 13.23 3.84 -7.67
C ILE A 56 11.90 3.87 -6.93
N CYS A 57 10.90 3.24 -7.55
CA CYS A 57 10.04 2.38 -6.75
C CYS A 57 10.93 1.22 -6.30
N GLN A 58 11.65 1.38 -5.18
CA GLN A 58 12.16 0.24 -4.44
C GLN A 58 10.91 -0.46 -3.87
N VAL A 59 10.18 -1.17 -4.75
CA VAL A 59 9.52 -2.40 -4.35
C VAL A 59 10.63 -3.12 -3.64
N MET A 60 10.53 -3.23 -2.32
CA MET A 60 11.38 -4.14 -1.56
C MET A 60 11.45 -5.38 -2.43
N LYS A 61 12.63 -5.65 -2.98
CA LYS A 61 12.92 -6.89 -3.66
C LYS A 61 12.86 -7.88 -2.50
N VAL A 62 11.63 -8.29 -2.15
CA VAL A 62 11.34 -9.50 -1.42
C VAL A 62 12.08 -10.50 -2.26
N GLY A 63 13.26 -10.84 -1.78
CA GLY A 63 14.11 -11.81 -2.40
C GLY A 63 13.20 -12.97 -2.72
N SER A 64 13.28 -13.41 -3.97
CA SER A 64 12.98 -14.77 -4.35
C SER A 64 13.74 -15.70 -3.40
N LEU A 65 13.13 -15.96 -2.24
CA LEU A 65 13.41 -17.06 -1.35
C LEU A 65 12.08 -17.82 -1.28
N PRO A 66 12.08 -19.13 -1.56
CA PRO A 66 10.86 -19.89 -1.57
C PRO A 66 10.28 -19.90 -0.15
N ASN A 67 9.00 -19.58 -0.04
CA ASN A 67 8.15 -20.16 0.99
C ASN A 67 8.47 -19.77 2.45
N SER A 68 8.44 -18.49 2.80
CA SER A 68 8.18 -18.04 4.20
C SER A 68 7.69 -16.60 4.33
N ALA A 69 7.05 -16.04 3.28
CA ALA A 69 6.09 -14.97 3.50
C ALA A 69 4.86 -15.61 4.17
N SER A 70 4.94 -15.73 5.51
CA SER A 70 3.81 -15.84 6.42
C SER A 70 2.66 -16.70 5.87
N SER A 71 2.72 -18.01 6.08
CA SER A 71 1.57 -18.90 5.81
C SER A 71 0.27 -18.29 6.35
N SER A 72 0.35 -17.62 7.50
CA SER A 72 -0.72 -16.84 8.11
C SER A 72 -1.33 -15.77 7.20
N ASP A 73 -0.55 -15.04 6.41
CA ASP A 73 -1.08 -13.97 5.54
C ASP A 73 -1.66 -14.51 4.23
N ARG A 74 -1.11 -15.60 3.67
CA ARG A 74 -1.80 -16.31 2.57
C ARG A 74 -3.11 -16.91 3.04
N ASN A 75 -3.13 -17.54 4.22
CA ASN A 75 -4.34 -18.11 4.80
C ASN A 75 -5.41 -17.03 5.04
N LYS A 76 -5.01 -15.83 5.51
CA LYS A 76 -5.94 -14.69 5.62
C LYS A 76 -6.48 -14.25 4.27
N LEU A 77 -5.64 -14.21 3.23
CA LEU A 77 -6.06 -13.81 1.89
C LEU A 77 -7.07 -14.81 1.31
N ASP A 78 -6.81 -16.12 1.47
CA ASP A 78 -7.73 -17.18 1.06
C ASP A 78 -9.07 -17.09 1.82
N VAL A 79 -9.03 -16.85 3.14
CA VAL A 79 -10.24 -16.65 3.96
C VAL A 79 -11.02 -15.42 3.52
N LEU A 80 -10.35 -14.30 3.24
CA LEU A 80 -11.01 -13.10 2.74
C LEU A 80 -11.65 -13.34 1.37
N GLN A 81 -10.99 -14.12 0.50
CA GLN A 81 -11.51 -14.46 -0.81
C GLN A 81 -12.75 -15.36 -0.72
N THR A 82 -12.78 -16.33 0.20
CA THR A 82 -13.97 -17.17 0.43
C THR A 82 -15.11 -16.37 1.05
N ASP A 83 -14.83 -15.46 1.99
CA ASP A 83 -15.82 -14.58 2.60
C ASP A 83 -16.46 -13.64 1.58
N ILE A 84 -15.66 -13.05 0.68
CA ILE A 84 -16.16 -12.20 -0.41
C ILE A 84 -17.07 -13.00 -1.35
N ALA A 85 -16.69 -14.23 -1.71
CA ALA A 85 -17.51 -15.09 -2.55
C ALA A 85 -18.85 -15.45 -1.87
N ALA A 86 -18.82 -15.77 -0.57
CA ALA A 86 -20.02 -16.08 0.21
C ALA A 86 -20.95 -14.86 0.36
N LEU A 87 -20.39 -13.67 0.60
CA LEU A 87 -21.14 -12.42 0.66
C LEU A 87 -21.79 -12.09 -0.68
N THR A 88 -21.07 -12.28 -1.78
CA THR A 88 -21.59 -12.06 -3.15
C THR A 88 -22.79 -12.98 -3.41
N LYS A 89 -22.69 -14.27 -3.05
CA LYS A 89 -23.80 -15.22 -3.19
C LYS A 89 -25.02 -14.82 -2.33
N LYS A 90 -24.81 -14.43 -1.08
CA LYS A 90 -25.90 -13.96 -0.19
C LYS A 90 -26.55 -12.70 -0.72
N PHE A 91 -25.77 -11.78 -1.30
CA PHE A 91 -26.27 -10.57 -1.92
C PHE A 91 -27.15 -10.89 -3.14
N ASP A 92 -26.73 -11.82 -4.00
CA ASP A 92 -27.53 -12.27 -5.14
C ASP A 92 -28.84 -12.93 -4.70
N GLU A 93 -28.81 -13.80 -3.69
CA GLU A 93 -30.00 -14.43 -3.12
C GLU A 93 -30.95 -13.40 -2.50
N PHE A 94 -30.43 -12.43 -1.76
CA PHE A 94 -31.21 -11.35 -1.17
C PHE A 94 -31.86 -10.46 -2.26
N SER A 95 -31.10 -10.10 -3.28
CA SER A 95 -31.58 -9.33 -4.44
C SER A 95 -32.69 -10.08 -5.19
N ARG A 96 -32.55 -11.40 -5.38
CA ARG A 96 -33.60 -12.25 -5.98
C ARG A 96 -34.85 -12.32 -5.10
N ASN A 97 -34.70 -12.52 -3.80
CA ASN A 97 -35.82 -12.65 -2.87
C ASN A 97 -36.63 -11.35 -2.72
N THR A 98 -35.95 -10.20 -2.66
CA THR A 98 -36.61 -8.88 -2.62
C THR A 98 -37.41 -8.63 -3.90
N ARG A 99 -36.86 -8.97 -5.08
CA ARG A 99 -37.55 -8.83 -6.36
C ARG A 99 -38.78 -9.73 -6.49
N SER A 100 -38.71 -10.97 -6.00
CA SER A 100 -39.83 -11.92 -6.00
C SER A 100 -40.98 -11.45 -5.09
N ARG A 101 -40.67 -10.91 -3.90
CA ARG A 101 -41.69 -10.36 -2.98
C ARG A 101 -42.38 -9.11 -3.53
N SER A 102 -41.69 -8.29 -4.30
CA SER A 102 -42.31 -7.14 -4.98
C SER A 102 -43.31 -7.57 -6.06
N LYS A 103 -43.07 -8.72 -6.70
CA LYS A 103 -43.93 -9.23 -7.79
C LYS A 103 -45.22 -9.89 -7.28
N SER A 104 -45.20 -10.51 -6.10
CA SER A 104 -46.40 -11.13 -5.51
C SER A 104 -47.42 -10.10 -5.00
N ARG A 105 -46.98 -8.93 -4.54
CA ARG A 105 -47.89 -7.87 -4.06
C ARG A 105 -48.60 -7.06 -5.16
N GLY A 106 -48.21 -7.26 -6.42
CA GLY A 106 -48.75 -6.50 -7.56
C GLY A 106 -50.00 -7.12 -8.21
N ASN A 107 -50.38 -8.35 -7.87
CA ASN A 107 -51.39 -9.08 -8.65
C ASN A 107 -52.78 -9.19 -7.98
N ASP A 108 -52.90 -8.87 -6.69
CA ASP A 108 -54.18 -9.01 -5.98
C ASP A 108 -55.19 -7.89 -6.29
N ARG A 109 -54.78 -6.81 -6.95
CA ARG A 109 -55.68 -5.68 -7.28
C ARG A 109 -56.40 -5.78 -8.62
N ARG A 110 -56.16 -6.83 -9.43
CA ARG A 110 -56.77 -6.94 -10.77
C ARG A 110 -57.95 -7.91 -10.88
N ARG A 111 -58.31 -8.63 -9.81
CA ARG A 111 -59.41 -9.62 -9.84
C ARG A 111 -60.77 -9.15 -9.31
N SER A 112 -60.90 -7.91 -8.84
CA SER A 112 -62.15 -7.41 -8.22
C SER A 112 -63.05 -6.55 -9.13
N ARG A 113 -62.95 -6.67 -10.46
CA ARG A 113 -63.80 -5.88 -11.40
C ARG A 113 -64.38 -6.68 -12.57
N SER A 114 -64.87 -7.88 -12.31
CA SER A 114 -65.76 -8.58 -13.25
C SER A 114 -66.93 -9.15 -12.48
N ASN A 115 -67.97 -8.32 -12.29
CA ASN A 115 -69.40 -8.66 -12.17
C ASN A 115 -70.15 -7.46 -11.58
N LEU A 116 -70.64 -6.58 -12.45
CA LEU A 116 -71.91 -5.89 -12.23
C LEU A 116 -72.44 -5.32 -13.55
N ALA A 117 -73.63 -5.79 -13.92
CA ALA A 117 -74.60 -5.27 -14.90
C ALA A 117 -74.18 -5.20 -16.38
#